data_AF-A0A3D0ZF73-F1
#
_entry.id   AF-A0A3D0ZF73-F1
#
_cell.length_a   1.000
_cell.length_b   1.000
_cell.length_c   1.000
_cell.angle_alpha   90.00
_cell.angle_beta   90.00
_cell.angle_gamma   90.00
#
_symmetry.space_group_name_H-M   'P 1'
#
loop_
_entity.id
_entity.type
_entity.pdbx_description
1 polymer ?
#
loop_
_entity_poly.entity_id
_entity_poly.type
_entity_poly.pdbx_seq_one_letter_code
_entity_poly.pdbx_strand_id
1 'polypeptide(L)'
;PFLTDQQTQQIYDAAKAVCREASYSGAGTVEFLVAADGTVAFLEVNTRLQVEHPITEETTGVDLVQEQFRIAAGEPLRFTADSKPRGHSFEFRLNAEDVGRGFLPSPGTIATFSGPTGPGIRLDSGVRSGSVVAPQFDSLLAKLIVTGADRQQALRRARRALAEMEITGVATVLPFHRAVVQAPDFTSETALGIHTRWIETDFAEAIAADPEFGTSVPDGERRTITVDVDGRRLAVGLPAALLDGWARSGGAVPAGVSLDGEYDGGAAAGAGDPGELRADMAGTVVKWLVEPGAEVSAGDAVVVLEAMKMET
;
A
#
# COMPACT_ATOMS: atom_id res chain seq x y z
N PRO A 1 -17.37 -13.75 -1.82
CA PRO A 1 -17.84 -14.57 -2.96
C PRO A 1 -16.80 -15.64 -3.25
N PHE A 2 -17.17 -16.71 -3.96
CA PHE A 2 -16.23 -17.78 -4.38
C PHE A 2 -15.63 -18.65 -3.27
N LEU A 3 -16.14 -18.53 -2.04
CA LEU A 3 -15.95 -19.55 -1.00
C LEU A 3 -17.09 -20.55 -1.06
N THR A 4 -16.79 -21.81 -0.79
CA THR A 4 -17.83 -22.83 -0.56
C THR A 4 -18.57 -22.57 0.75
N ASP A 5 -19.77 -23.13 0.89
CA ASP A 5 -20.54 -23.05 2.13
C ASP A 5 -19.77 -23.67 3.31
N GLN A 6 -19.04 -24.76 3.05
CA GLN A 6 -18.19 -25.42 4.05
C GLN A 6 -17.06 -24.51 4.53
N GLN A 7 -16.33 -23.87 3.62
CA GLN A 7 -15.27 -22.92 3.98
C GLN A 7 -15.83 -21.73 4.75
N THR A 8 -16.97 -21.18 4.32
CA THR A 8 -17.63 -20.06 5.00
C THR A 8 -18.01 -20.43 6.43
N GLN A 9 -18.62 -21.61 6.62
CA GLN A 9 -19.00 -22.10 7.94
C GLN A 9 -17.77 -22.33 8.84
N GLN A 10 -16.71 -22.95 8.30
CA GLN A 10 -15.46 -23.18 9.02
C GLN A 10 -14.83 -21.85 9.50
N ILE A 11 -14.77 -20.84 8.64
CA ILE A 11 -14.25 -19.51 8.97
C ILE A 11 -15.07 -18.86 10.09
N TYR A 12 -16.40 -18.90 9.99
CA TYR A 12 -17.29 -18.30 11.00
C TYR A 12 -17.20 -19.00 12.36
N ASP A 13 -17.16 -20.33 12.37
CA ASP A 13 -17.07 -21.09 13.61
C ASP A 13 -15.71 -20.88 14.30
N ALA A 14 -14.62 -20.93 13.53
CA ALA A 14 -13.27 -20.68 14.03
C ALA A 14 -13.13 -19.26 14.59
N ALA A 15 -13.60 -18.24 13.85
CA ALA A 15 -13.54 -16.85 14.30
C ALA A 15 -14.27 -16.63 15.63
N LYS A 16 -15.49 -17.19 15.78
CA LYS A 16 -16.24 -17.10 17.03
C LYS A 16 -15.60 -17.88 18.16
N ALA A 17 -15.03 -19.05 17.88
CA ALA A 17 -14.36 -19.87 18.89
C ALA A 17 -13.15 -19.13 19.48
N VAL A 18 -12.30 -18.56 18.63
CA VAL A 18 -11.13 -17.78 19.07
C VAL A 18 -11.55 -16.56 19.89
N CYS A 19 -12.55 -15.79 19.43
CA CYS A 19 -13.04 -14.63 20.19
C CYS A 19 -13.65 -15.02 21.54
N ARG A 20 -14.38 -16.16 21.63
CA ARG A 20 -14.94 -16.64 22.90
C ARG A 20 -13.86 -17.09 23.88
N GLU A 21 -12.89 -17.87 23.39
CA GLU A 21 -11.77 -18.35 24.21
C GLU A 21 -10.95 -17.18 24.77
N ALA A 22 -10.69 -16.17 23.94
CA ALA A 22 -9.98 -14.96 24.35
C ALA A 22 -10.82 -14.01 25.22
N SER A 23 -12.11 -14.30 25.45
CA SER A 23 -13.08 -13.38 26.09
C SER A 23 -13.05 -11.99 25.43
N TYR A 24 -12.97 -11.97 24.10
CA TYR A 24 -12.77 -10.75 23.33
C TYR A 24 -13.95 -9.79 23.45
N SER A 25 -13.66 -8.50 23.59
CA SER A 25 -14.64 -7.43 23.70
C SER A 25 -14.37 -6.32 22.69
N GLY A 26 -15.43 -5.81 22.08
CA GLY A 26 -15.39 -4.81 21.01
C GLY A 26 -15.50 -5.43 19.61
N ALA A 27 -15.10 -4.67 18.59
CA ALA A 27 -14.99 -5.14 17.22
C ALA A 27 -13.54 -5.57 16.92
N GLY A 28 -13.39 -6.63 16.14
CA GLY A 28 -12.09 -7.15 15.72
C GLY A 28 -12.25 -8.05 14.49
N THR A 29 -11.14 -8.35 13.83
CA THR A 29 -11.10 -9.17 12.63
C THR A 29 -10.23 -10.39 12.86
N VAL A 30 -10.72 -11.57 12.49
CA VAL A 30 -9.93 -12.81 12.47
C VAL A 30 -9.60 -13.11 11.01
N GLU A 31 -8.32 -13.19 10.70
CA GLU A 31 -7.83 -13.33 9.34
C GLU A 31 -7.48 -14.78 9.02
N PHE A 32 -7.80 -15.18 7.79
CA PHE A 32 -7.57 -16.52 7.28
C PHE A 32 -6.96 -16.44 5.88
N LEU A 33 -6.12 -17.41 5.56
CA LEU A 33 -5.66 -17.68 4.20
C LEU A 33 -6.41 -18.88 3.64
N VAL A 34 -6.84 -18.79 2.39
CA VAL A 34 -7.42 -19.90 1.64
C VAL A 34 -6.45 -20.28 0.52
N ALA A 35 -5.87 -21.47 0.63
CA ALA A 35 -4.95 -22.00 -0.37
C ALA A 35 -5.70 -22.46 -1.63
N ALA A 36 -4.97 -22.66 -2.74
CA ALA A 36 -5.54 -23.08 -4.02
C ALA A 36 -6.23 -24.45 -3.98
N ASP A 37 -5.82 -25.32 -3.06
CA ASP A 37 -6.48 -26.62 -2.80
C ASP A 37 -7.74 -26.50 -1.93
N GLY A 38 -8.09 -25.29 -1.51
CA GLY A 38 -9.24 -24.97 -0.67
C GLY A 38 -8.96 -25.00 0.83
N THR A 39 -7.73 -25.30 1.27
CA THR A 39 -7.35 -25.34 2.69
C THR A 39 -7.50 -23.96 3.32
N VAL A 40 -8.23 -23.89 4.45
CA VAL A 40 -8.39 -22.67 5.26
C VAL A 40 -7.41 -22.71 6.43
N ALA A 41 -6.49 -21.76 6.48
CA ALA A 41 -5.52 -21.60 7.56
C ALA A 41 -5.76 -20.29 8.32
N PHE A 42 -5.73 -20.34 9.65
CA PHE A 42 -5.73 -19.14 10.48
C PHE A 42 -4.42 -18.36 10.28
N LEU A 43 -4.52 -17.04 10.21
CA LEU A 43 -3.37 -16.14 10.10
C LEU A 43 -3.15 -15.36 11.40
N GLU A 44 -4.06 -14.44 11.71
CA GLU A 44 -3.95 -13.59 12.90
C GLU A 44 -5.32 -13.06 13.39
N VAL A 45 -5.29 -12.36 14.54
CA VAL A 45 -6.44 -11.60 15.06
C VAL A 45 -6.04 -10.15 15.21
N ASN A 46 -6.76 -9.27 14.52
CA ASN A 46 -6.62 -7.84 14.66
C ASN A 46 -7.63 -7.31 15.69
N THR A 47 -7.11 -6.92 16.85
CA THR A 47 -7.89 -6.51 18.04
C THR A 47 -8.34 -5.05 18.00
N ARG A 48 -8.75 -4.59 16.82
CA ARG A 48 -9.16 -3.21 16.56
C ARG A 48 -10.13 -3.16 15.37
N LEU A 49 -10.76 -2.00 15.18
CA LEU A 49 -11.50 -1.73 13.96
C LEU A 49 -10.54 -1.74 12.76
N GLN A 50 -10.95 -2.40 11.69
CA GLN A 50 -10.19 -2.44 10.46
C GLN A 50 -10.54 -1.30 9.52
N VAL A 51 -9.61 -0.93 8.65
CA VAL A 51 -9.81 0.16 7.68
C VAL A 51 -10.99 -0.16 6.75
N GLU A 52 -11.08 -1.41 6.34
CA GLU A 52 -12.10 -1.99 5.44
C GLU A 52 -13.43 -2.36 6.11
N HIS A 53 -13.65 -1.98 7.38
CA HIS A 53 -14.95 -2.20 8.03
C HIS A 53 -16.18 -1.67 7.25
N PRO A 54 -16.12 -0.59 6.44
CA PRO A 54 -17.29 -0.09 5.72
C PRO A 54 -17.95 -1.10 4.79
N ILE A 55 -17.21 -2.04 4.17
CA ILE A 55 -17.84 -3.06 3.32
C ILE A 55 -18.73 -4.02 4.14
N THR A 56 -18.37 -4.26 5.41
CA THR A 56 -19.22 -5.00 6.35
C THR A 56 -20.43 -4.15 6.76
N GLU A 57 -20.26 -2.86 7.01
CA GLU A 57 -21.38 -1.97 7.35
C GLU A 57 -22.42 -1.90 6.21
N GLU A 58 -21.96 -1.69 4.96
CA GLU A 58 -22.86 -1.61 3.80
C GLU A 58 -23.61 -2.93 3.54
N THR A 59 -22.97 -4.07 3.81
CA THR A 59 -23.56 -5.39 3.57
C THR A 59 -24.37 -5.91 4.76
N THR A 60 -24.23 -5.35 5.96
CA THR A 60 -25.00 -5.81 7.15
C THR A 60 -26.02 -4.78 7.62
N GLY A 61 -25.78 -3.49 7.33
CA GLY A 61 -26.49 -2.35 7.91
C GLY A 61 -26.16 -2.10 9.38
N VAL A 62 -25.06 -2.67 9.88
CA VAL A 62 -24.58 -2.45 11.25
C VAL A 62 -23.52 -1.36 11.21
N ASP A 63 -23.70 -0.30 11.98
CA ASP A 63 -22.67 0.70 12.25
C ASP A 63 -21.71 0.14 13.32
N LEU A 64 -20.52 -0.28 12.89
CA LEU A 64 -19.57 -0.98 13.74
C LEU A 64 -18.93 -0.02 14.76
N VAL A 65 -18.71 1.23 14.38
CA VAL A 65 -18.18 2.27 15.29
C VAL A 65 -19.17 2.54 16.41
N GLN A 66 -20.46 2.68 16.09
CA GLN A 66 -21.51 2.86 17.08
C GLN A 66 -21.60 1.65 18.02
N GLU A 67 -21.57 0.42 17.50
CA GLU A 67 -21.60 -0.78 18.34
C GLU A 67 -20.37 -0.88 19.25
N GLN A 68 -19.18 -0.46 18.79
CA GLN A 68 -18.00 -0.39 19.66
C GLN A 68 -18.21 0.53 20.86
N PHE A 69 -18.77 1.73 20.65
CA PHE A 69 -19.08 2.65 21.77
C PHE A 69 -20.09 2.07 22.74
N ARG A 70 -21.12 1.37 22.24
CA ARG A 70 -22.14 0.74 23.08
C ARG A 70 -21.57 -0.40 23.92
N ILE A 71 -20.76 -1.27 23.33
CA ILE A 71 -20.06 -2.34 24.04
C ILE A 71 -19.12 -1.74 25.10
N ALA A 72 -18.38 -0.68 24.76
CA ALA A 72 -17.50 0.02 25.70
C ALA A 72 -18.28 0.65 26.87
N ALA A 73 -19.54 1.04 26.66
CA ALA A 73 -20.46 1.50 27.70
C ALA A 73 -21.11 0.36 28.52
N GLY A 74 -20.78 -0.90 28.23
CA GLY A 74 -21.34 -2.08 28.90
C GLY A 74 -22.74 -2.48 28.40
N GLU A 75 -23.20 -1.93 27.27
CA GLU A 75 -24.47 -2.33 26.69
C GLU A 75 -24.37 -3.69 25.98
N PRO A 76 -25.44 -4.49 25.97
CA PRO A 76 -25.49 -5.71 25.19
C PRO A 76 -25.53 -5.44 23.68
N LEU A 77 -25.06 -6.42 22.91
CA LEU A 77 -25.19 -6.43 21.45
C LEU A 77 -26.66 -6.31 21.03
N ARG A 78 -26.94 -5.50 20.02
CA ARG A 78 -28.31 -5.30 19.48
C ARG A 78 -28.85 -6.53 18.73
N PHE A 79 -27.97 -7.44 18.36
CA PHE A 79 -28.28 -8.62 17.56
C PHE A 79 -27.61 -9.83 18.19
N THR A 80 -28.32 -10.95 18.17
CA THR A 80 -27.87 -12.22 18.76
C THR A 80 -27.60 -13.29 17.71
N ALA A 81 -28.04 -13.06 16.47
CA ALA A 81 -27.77 -13.91 15.32
C ALA A 81 -26.78 -13.23 14.38
N ASP A 82 -26.07 -14.03 13.59
CA ASP A 82 -25.18 -13.51 12.56
C ASP A 82 -25.97 -12.74 11.50
N SER A 83 -25.45 -11.58 11.12
CA SER A 83 -26.03 -10.81 10.03
C SER A 83 -25.77 -11.50 8.70
N LYS A 84 -26.83 -11.78 7.94
CA LYS A 84 -26.69 -12.25 6.57
C LYS A 84 -26.28 -11.08 5.67
N PRO A 85 -25.14 -11.15 4.95
CA PRO A 85 -24.75 -10.09 4.04
C PRO A 85 -25.83 -9.84 2.97
N ARG A 86 -26.14 -8.58 2.72
CA ARG A 86 -27.02 -8.12 1.63
C ARG A 86 -26.18 -7.45 0.55
N GLY A 87 -26.45 -7.80 -0.70
CA GLY A 87 -25.73 -7.23 -1.83
C GLY A 87 -24.24 -7.59 -1.84
N HIS A 88 -23.45 -6.72 -2.47
CA HIS A 88 -22.00 -6.80 -2.53
C HIS A 88 -21.41 -5.40 -2.46
N SER A 89 -20.31 -5.25 -1.72
CA SER A 89 -19.62 -3.98 -1.57
C SER A 89 -18.14 -4.12 -1.91
N PHE A 90 -17.60 -3.16 -2.66
CA PHE A 90 -16.18 -2.98 -2.89
C PHE A 90 -15.71 -1.74 -2.14
N GLU A 91 -14.49 -1.78 -1.61
CA GLU A 91 -13.79 -0.60 -1.11
C GLU A 91 -12.51 -0.40 -1.91
N PHE A 92 -12.28 0.84 -2.34
CA PHE A 92 -11.05 1.29 -2.98
C PHE A 92 -10.36 2.29 -2.07
N ARG A 93 -9.14 1.97 -1.66
CA ARG A 93 -8.28 2.87 -0.89
C ARG A 93 -7.58 3.83 -1.84
N LEU A 94 -7.87 5.12 -1.72
CA LEU A 94 -7.31 6.16 -2.56
C LEU A 94 -6.07 6.73 -1.86
N ASN A 95 -4.90 6.26 -2.26
CA ASN A 95 -3.61 6.64 -1.70
C ASN A 95 -2.89 7.65 -2.60
N ALA A 96 -2.11 8.55 -1.99
CA ALA A 96 -1.19 9.45 -2.68
C ALA A 96 0.12 8.73 -3.01
N GLU A 97 0.09 7.91 -4.05
CA GLU A 97 1.22 7.08 -4.50
C GLU A 97 1.26 7.02 -6.03
N ASP A 98 2.47 6.98 -6.61
CA ASP A 98 2.68 6.73 -8.03
C ASP A 98 2.88 5.24 -8.30
N VAL A 99 1.84 4.62 -8.86
CA VAL A 99 1.81 3.17 -9.15
C VAL A 99 2.89 2.77 -10.13
N GLY A 100 3.08 3.53 -11.21
CA GLY A 100 4.05 3.17 -12.25
C GLY A 100 5.51 3.36 -11.83
N ARG A 101 5.74 3.86 -10.61
CA ARG A 101 7.05 3.89 -9.93
C ARG A 101 7.10 2.95 -8.72
N GLY A 102 6.30 1.89 -8.73
CA GLY A 102 6.27 0.91 -7.64
C GLY A 102 5.57 1.45 -6.38
N PHE A 103 4.46 2.16 -6.55
CA PHE A 103 3.65 2.75 -5.47
C PHE A 103 4.43 3.75 -4.59
N LEU A 104 5.29 4.56 -5.22
CA LEU A 104 6.10 5.54 -4.51
C LEU A 104 5.21 6.63 -3.88
N PRO A 105 5.31 6.91 -2.56
CA PRO A 105 4.51 7.96 -1.93
C PRO A 105 4.70 9.34 -2.60
N SER A 106 3.59 10.06 -2.75
CA SER A 106 3.50 11.36 -3.41
C SER A 106 2.97 12.43 -2.45
N PRO A 107 3.78 12.89 -1.47
CA PRO A 107 3.38 13.98 -0.60
C PRO A 107 3.22 15.27 -1.40
N GLY A 108 2.30 16.14 -0.99
CA GLY A 108 2.01 17.37 -1.72
C GLY A 108 0.71 18.02 -1.32
N THR A 109 0.30 19.04 -2.08
CA THR A 109 -0.98 19.71 -1.87
C THR A 109 -1.99 19.19 -2.87
N ILE A 110 -3.14 18.72 -2.38
CA ILE A 110 -4.23 18.29 -3.23
C ILE A 110 -4.87 19.53 -3.85
N ALA A 111 -4.77 19.69 -5.16
CA ALA A 111 -5.36 20.81 -5.87
C ALA A 111 -6.88 20.61 -6.02
N THR A 112 -7.29 19.52 -6.66
CA THR A 112 -8.70 19.11 -6.78
C THR A 112 -8.95 17.82 -6.02
N PHE A 113 -10.02 17.78 -5.24
CA PHE A 113 -10.60 16.55 -4.69
C PHE A 113 -12.11 16.59 -4.93
N SER A 114 -12.58 15.82 -5.89
CA SER A 114 -13.98 15.70 -6.24
C SER A 114 -14.35 14.23 -6.39
N GLY A 115 -15.31 13.77 -5.60
CA GLY A 115 -15.71 12.38 -5.56
C GLY A 115 -17.10 12.11 -6.14
N PRO A 116 -17.37 10.86 -6.56
CA PRO A 116 -18.68 10.45 -7.02
C PRO A 116 -19.71 10.55 -5.90
N THR A 117 -20.98 10.72 -6.28
CA THR A 117 -22.11 10.73 -5.33
C THR A 117 -23.26 9.85 -5.85
N GLY A 118 -24.28 9.66 -5.00
CA GLY A 118 -25.51 8.99 -5.38
C GLY A 118 -25.68 7.59 -4.75
N PRO A 119 -26.73 6.86 -5.14
CA PRO A 119 -27.10 5.62 -4.48
C PRO A 119 -26.02 4.53 -4.55
N GLY A 120 -25.71 3.94 -3.40
CA GLY A 120 -24.69 2.89 -3.28
C GLY A 120 -23.25 3.40 -3.39
N ILE A 121 -23.05 4.71 -3.23
CA ILE A 121 -21.73 5.35 -3.16
C ILE A 121 -21.57 5.95 -1.76
N ARG A 122 -20.50 5.56 -1.07
CA ARG A 122 -20.06 6.16 0.19
C ARG A 122 -18.59 6.55 0.03
N LEU A 123 -18.23 7.74 0.51
CA LEU A 123 -16.87 8.26 0.46
C LEU A 123 -16.46 8.71 1.86
N ASP A 124 -15.57 7.94 2.48
CA ASP A 124 -14.97 8.29 3.76
C ASP A 124 -13.64 9.00 3.47
N SER A 125 -13.58 10.32 3.62
CA SER A 125 -12.40 11.14 3.27
C SER A 125 -11.76 11.79 4.49
N GLY A 126 -10.42 11.74 4.57
CA GLY A 126 -9.61 12.51 5.51
C GLY A 126 -9.13 13.86 4.94
N VAL A 127 -9.39 14.12 3.66
CA VAL A 127 -8.86 15.27 2.92
C VAL A 127 -9.93 16.01 2.11
N ARG A 128 -9.57 17.20 1.62
CA ARG A 128 -10.34 18.04 0.69
C ARG A 128 -9.39 18.80 -0.23
N SER A 129 -9.91 19.49 -1.24
CA SER A 129 -9.11 20.46 -2.01
C SER A 129 -8.39 21.45 -1.10
N GLY A 130 -7.10 21.64 -1.35
CA GLY A 130 -6.18 22.44 -0.54
C GLY A 130 -5.57 21.73 0.66
N SER A 131 -5.96 20.47 0.96
CA SER A 131 -5.29 19.67 1.99
C SER A 131 -3.84 19.36 1.60
N VAL A 132 -2.95 19.36 2.60
CA VAL A 132 -1.55 18.94 2.44
C VAL A 132 -1.39 17.50 2.94
N VAL A 133 -0.88 16.64 2.07
CA VAL A 133 -0.49 15.27 2.37
C VAL A 133 0.96 15.30 2.87
N ALA A 134 1.13 15.09 4.17
CA ALA A 134 2.45 15.15 4.77
C ALA A 134 3.15 13.79 4.68
N PRO A 135 4.47 13.75 4.40
CA PRO A 135 5.20 12.49 4.16
C PRO A 135 5.34 11.61 5.42
N GLN A 136 5.12 12.15 6.61
CA GLN A 136 5.26 11.40 7.86
C GLN A 136 4.04 10.54 8.24
N PHE A 137 2.94 10.61 7.48
CA PHE A 137 1.72 9.84 7.75
C PHE A 137 1.45 8.85 6.62
N ASP A 138 0.48 7.97 6.87
CA ASP A 138 -0.04 7.06 5.85
C ASP A 138 -0.53 7.84 4.61
N SER A 139 -0.30 7.28 3.43
CA SER A 139 -0.64 7.88 2.13
C SER A 139 -2.14 7.84 1.83
N LEU A 140 -2.97 7.18 2.64
CA LEU A 140 -4.41 7.07 2.47
C LEU A 140 -5.10 8.44 2.57
N LEU A 141 -5.72 8.84 1.46
CA LEU A 141 -6.48 10.09 1.35
C LEU A 141 -7.96 9.87 1.70
N ALA A 142 -8.54 8.84 1.11
CA ALA A 142 -9.96 8.52 1.21
C ALA A 142 -10.22 7.05 0.89
N LYS A 143 -11.41 6.58 1.27
CA LYS A 143 -11.94 5.27 0.91
C LYS A 143 -13.20 5.49 0.08
N LEU A 144 -13.23 4.94 -1.12
CA LEU A 144 -14.42 4.90 -1.97
C LEU A 144 -15.09 3.55 -1.81
N ILE A 145 -16.29 3.54 -1.23
CA ILE A 145 -17.09 2.34 -1.02
C ILE A 145 -18.23 2.32 -2.04
N VAL A 146 -18.36 1.20 -2.73
CA VAL A 146 -19.33 1.01 -3.81
C VAL A 146 -20.13 -0.26 -3.60
N THR A 147 -21.43 -0.11 -3.39
CA THR A 147 -22.35 -1.20 -3.08
C THR A 147 -23.34 -1.43 -4.22
N GLY A 148 -23.64 -2.70 -4.49
CA GLY A 148 -24.66 -3.16 -5.44
C GLY A 148 -25.48 -4.31 -4.87
N ALA A 149 -26.59 -4.64 -5.52
CA ALA A 149 -27.45 -5.78 -5.22
C ALA A 149 -26.75 -7.13 -5.44
N ASP A 150 -25.73 -7.14 -6.30
CA ASP A 150 -24.83 -8.26 -6.54
C ASP A 150 -23.44 -7.73 -6.92
N ARG A 151 -22.47 -8.64 -7.01
CA ARG A 151 -21.08 -8.30 -7.34
C ARG A 151 -20.95 -7.60 -8.70
N GLN A 152 -21.70 -8.01 -9.70
CA GLN A 152 -21.60 -7.47 -11.06
C GLN A 152 -22.21 -6.07 -11.15
N GLN A 153 -23.29 -5.80 -10.44
CA GLN A 153 -23.84 -4.46 -10.29
C GLN A 153 -22.87 -3.55 -9.53
N ALA A 154 -22.27 -4.03 -8.43
CA ALA A 154 -21.27 -3.28 -7.69
C ALA A 154 -20.05 -2.95 -8.58
N LEU A 155 -19.58 -3.88 -9.41
CA LEU A 155 -18.51 -3.63 -10.39
C LEU A 155 -18.88 -2.58 -11.43
N ARG A 156 -20.08 -2.66 -12.03
CA ARG A 156 -20.54 -1.64 -12.99
C ARG A 156 -20.62 -0.25 -12.35
N ARG A 157 -21.09 -0.17 -11.10
CA ARG A 157 -21.08 1.08 -10.33
C ARG A 157 -19.67 1.56 -10.03
N ALA A 158 -18.76 0.65 -9.65
CA ALA A 158 -17.38 0.97 -9.31
C ALA A 158 -16.64 1.58 -10.50
N ARG A 159 -16.82 1.02 -11.71
CA ARG A 159 -16.26 1.59 -12.95
C ARG A 159 -16.68 3.05 -13.15
N ARG A 160 -17.97 3.35 -12.98
CA ARG A 160 -18.48 4.72 -13.09
C ARG A 160 -17.91 5.62 -11.99
N ALA A 161 -17.99 5.18 -10.74
CA ALA A 161 -17.55 5.94 -9.58
C ALA A 161 -16.05 6.28 -9.65
N LEU A 162 -15.21 5.33 -10.03
CA LEU A 162 -13.77 5.55 -10.23
C LEU A 162 -13.48 6.45 -11.42
N ALA A 163 -14.29 6.42 -12.48
CA ALA A 163 -14.15 7.34 -13.62
C ALA A 163 -14.54 8.78 -13.25
N GLU A 164 -15.53 8.96 -12.38
CA GLU A 164 -15.98 10.26 -11.86
C GLU A 164 -15.05 10.85 -10.78
N MET A 165 -14.26 10.01 -10.10
CA MET A 165 -13.31 10.46 -9.09
C MET A 165 -12.20 11.32 -9.72
N GLU A 166 -11.96 12.49 -9.15
CA GLU A 166 -10.90 13.42 -9.55
C GLU A 166 -10.05 13.79 -8.34
N ILE A 167 -8.76 13.46 -8.40
CA ILE A 167 -7.74 13.89 -7.43
C ILE A 167 -6.56 14.41 -8.24
N THR A 168 -6.15 15.66 -8.00
CA THR A 168 -5.02 16.29 -8.69
C THR A 168 -4.10 17.00 -7.69
N GLY A 169 -2.88 17.34 -8.13
CA GLY A 169 -1.85 17.97 -7.29
C GLY A 169 -0.92 16.99 -6.57
N VAL A 170 -1.26 15.69 -6.61
CA VAL A 170 -0.42 14.56 -6.16
C VAL A 170 -0.65 13.36 -7.09
N ALA A 171 0.34 12.47 -7.22
CA ALA A 171 0.12 11.17 -7.85
C ALA A 171 -0.81 10.32 -6.99
N THR A 172 -1.62 9.47 -7.61
CA THR A 172 -2.53 8.58 -6.87
C THR A 172 -2.64 7.20 -7.46
N VAL A 173 -3.10 6.24 -6.65
CA VAL A 173 -3.45 4.87 -7.08
C VAL A 173 -4.76 4.78 -7.89
N LEU A 174 -5.39 5.91 -8.22
CA LEU A 174 -6.65 5.92 -8.95
C LEU A 174 -6.57 5.26 -10.35
N PRO A 175 -5.51 5.46 -11.16
CA PRO A 175 -5.34 4.75 -12.42
C PRO A 175 -5.28 3.23 -12.25
N PHE A 176 -4.62 2.76 -11.19
CA PHE A 176 -4.57 1.33 -10.85
C PHE A 176 -5.96 0.77 -10.56
N HIS A 177 -6.75 1.41 -9.69
CA HIS A 177 -8.11 0.95 -9.39
C HIS A 177 -9.00 0.91 -10.64
N ARG A 178 -8.88 1.92 -11.52
CA ARG A 178 -9.59 1.96 -12.81
C ARG A 178 -9.22 0.78 -13.70
N ALA A 179 -7.96 0.36 -13.70
CA ALA A 179 -7.52 -0.81 -14.44
C ALA A 179 -8.00 -2.12 -13.80
N VAL A 180 -7.91 -2.26 -12.47
CA VAL A 180 -8.35 -3.47 -11.74
C VAL A 180 -9.81 -3.80 -12.02
N VAL A 181 -10.69 -2.79 -12.02
CA VAL A 181 -12.12 -3.02 -12.33
C VAL A 181 -12.40 -3.35 -13.80
N GLN A 182 -11.38 -3.39 -14.65
CA GLN A 182 -11.45 -3.90 -16.03
C GLN A 182 -10.71 -5.23 -16.22
N ALA A 183 -9.88 -5.66 -15.26
CA ALA A 183 -9.09 -6.87 -15.36
C ALA A 183 -9.99 -8.13 -15.39
N PRO A 184 -9.84 -9.05 -16.35
CA PRO A 184 -10.63 -10.28 -16.41
C PRO A 184 -10.53 -11.13 -15.13
N ASP A 185 -9.33 -11.27 -14.57
CA ASP A 185 -9.08 -12.04 -13.35
C ASP A 185 -9.87 -11.51 -12.15
N PHE A 186 -10.05 -10.19 -12.08
CA PHE A 186 -10.84 -9.55 -11.04
C PHE A 186 -12.34 -9.52 -11.35
N THR A 187 -12.72 -9.37 -12.62
CA THR A 187 -14.10 -9.05 -13.02
C THR A 187 -14.96 -10.25 -13.36
N SER A 188 -14.35 -11.43 -13.51
CA SER A 188 -15.02 -12.69 -13.80
C SER A 188 -16.26 -12.94 -12.94
N GLU A 189 -17.30 -13.50 -13.57
CA GLU A 189 -18.57 -13.85 -12.93
C GLU A 189 -18.51 -15.19 -12.19
N THR A 190 -17.62 -16.08 -12.64
CA THR A 190 -17.61 -17.50 -12.24
C THR A 190 -16.47 -17.87 -11.31
N ALA A 191 -15.39 -17.08 -11.29
CA ALA A 191 -14.22 -17.32 -10.44
C ALA A 191 -13.54 -16.01 -10.03
N LEU A 192 -12.73 -16.07 -8.98
CA LEU A 192 -11.79 -15.00 -8.62
C LEU A 192 -10.39 -15.43 -9.08
N GLY A 193 -9.88 -14.81 -10.13
CA GLY A 193 -8.56 -15.12 -10.70
C GLY A 193 -7.39 -14.43 -10.02
N ILE A 194 -7.64 -13.64 -8.97
CA ILE A 194 -6.61 -12.92 -8.23
C ILE A 194 -6.15 -13.71 -7.00
N HIS A 195 -4.90 -13.49 -6.61
CA HIS A 195 -4.29 -14.01 -5.39
C HIS A 195 -3.44 -12.93 -4.70
N THR A 196 -2.90 -13.24 -3.52
CA THR A 196 -2.18 -12.26 -2.67
C THR A 196 -0.94 -11.64 -3.32
N ARG A 197 -0.37 -12.29 -4.34
CA ARG A 197 0.77 -11.78 -5.14
C ARG A 197 0.41 -11.21 -6.51
N TRP A 198 -0.88 -11.23 -6.90
CA TRP A 198 -1.31 -10.98 -8.28
C TRP A 198 -0.98 -9.56 -8.74
N ILE A 199 -1.00 -8.60 -7.83
CA ILE A 199 -0.64 -7.22 -8.13
C ILE A 199 0.83 -7.17 -8.56
N GLU A 200 1.72 -7.76 -7.76
CA GLU A 200 3.16 -7.72 -7.95
C GLU A 200 3.61 -8.59 -9.13
N THR A 201 2.98 -9.75 -9.35
CA THR A 201 3.45 -10.72 -10.36
C THR A 201 2.80 -10.57 -11.73
N ASP A 202 1.53 -10.15 -11.78
CA ASP A 202 0.73 -10.28 -13.00
C ASP A 202 0.10 -8.97 -13.48
N PHE A 203 0.09 -7.91 -12.66
CA PHE A 203 -0.75 -6.73 -12.94
C PHE A 203 -0.06 -5.35 -12.89
N ALA A 204 0.79 -5.07 -11.90
CA ALA A 204 1.27 -3.71 -11.63
C ALA A 204 2.08 -3.10 -12.78
N GLU A 205 2.83 -3.91 -13.53
CA GLU A 205 3.61 -3.46 -14.69
C GLU A 205 2.75 -2.91 -15.84
N ALA A 206 1.43 -3.17 -15.82
CA ALA A 206 0.51 -2.64 -16.83
C ALA A 206 0.16 -1.15 -16.63
N ILE A 207 0.54 -0.53 -15.51
CA ILE A 207 0.20 0.85 -15.17
C ILE A 207 1.41 1.76 -15.41
N ALA A 208 1.27 2.69 -16.35
CA ALA A 208 2.31 3.68 -16.63
C ALA A 208 2.48 4.65 -15.43
N ALA A 209 3.72 5.12 -15.24
CA ALA A 209 4.03 6.16 -14.26
C ALA A 209 3.30 7.46 -14.60
N ASP A 210 2.93 8.23 -13.57
CA ASP A 210 2.29 9.52 -13.80
C ASP A 210 3.29 10.52 -14.43
N PRO A 211 3.00 11.05 -15.64
CA PRO A 211 3.93 11.95 -16.32
C PRO A 211 3.99 13.35 -15.68
N GLU A 212 2.94 13.77 -14.99
CA GLU A 212 2.87 15.09 -14.33
C GLU A 212 3.59 15.07 -12.98
N PHE A 213 3.57 13.91 -12.32
CA PHE A 213 4.18 13.68 -11.02
C PHE A 213 5.44 12.81 -11.12
N GLY A 214 6.26 13.09 -12.13
CA GLY A 214 7.67 12.78 -11.99
C GLY A 214 8.23 13.68 -10.90
N THR A 215 8.92 13.11 -9.90
CA THR A 215 10.16 13.78 -9.49
C THR A 215 10.87 14.02 -10.82
N SER A 216 11.01 15.30 -11.20
CA SER A 216 11.85 15.63 -12.33
C SER A 216 13.14 14.88 -12.04
N VAL A 217 13.45 13.86 -12.84
CA VAL A 217 14.85 13.56 -13.05
C VAL A 217 15.31 14.87 -13.67
N PRO A 218 16.01 15.74 -12.93
CA PRO A 218 16.45 16.99 -13.51
C PRO A 218 17.28 16.56 -14.70
N ASP A 219 16.87 16.97 -15.89
CA ASP A 219 17.60 16.62 -17.10
C ASP A 219 19.06 17.10 -16.93
N GLY A 220 20.00 16.21 -17.20
CA GLY A 220 21.43 16.45 -16.99
C GLY A 220 22.17 15.37 -16.19
N GLU A 221 23.48 15.27 -16.47
CA GLU A 221 24.43 14.40 -15.78
C GLU A 221 24.30 14.60 -14.25
N ARG A 222 24.11 13.51 -13.50
CA ARG A 222 24.13 13.52 -12.04
C ARG A 222 25.46 12.99 -11.55
N ARG A 223 25.99 13.60 -10.49
CA ARG A 223 27.14 13.06 -9.77
C ARG A 223 26.73 12.75 -8.35
N THR A 224 27.08 11.55 -7.93
CA THR A 224 26.85 11.08 -6.58
C THR A 224 27.98 11.59 -5.71
N ILE A 225 27.64 12.33 -4.66
CA ILE A 225 28.60 12.73 -3.64
C ILE A 225 28.29 11.98 -2.35
N THR A 226 29.33 11.65 -1.59
CA THR A 226 29.14 11.11 -0.25
C THR A 226 29.08 12.28 0.74
N VAL A 227 27.99 12.35 1.51
CA VAL A 227 27.78 13.36 2.54
C VAL A 227 27.66 12.65 3.88
N ASP A 228 28.40 13.12 4.88
CA ASP A 228 28.20 12.73 6.27
C ASP A 228 27.11 13.63 6.89
N VAL A 229 25.98 13.03 7.27
CA VAL A 229 24.88 13.71 7.98
C VAL A 229 24.69 13.02 9.31
N ASP A 230 24.98 13.75 10.40
CA ASP A 230 24.89 13.25 11.79
C ASP A 230 25.67 11.93 12.03
N GLY A 231 26.85 11.77 11.42
CA GLY A 231 27.70 10.60 11.57
C GLY A 231 27.33 9.42 10.66
N ARG A 232 26.40 9.61 9.72
CA ARG A 232 25.98 8.61 8.74
C ARG A 232 26.40 9.04 7.35
N ARG A 233 27.15 8.19 6.64
CA ARG A 233 27.53 8.42 5.24
C ARG A 233 26.34 8.10 4.32
N LEU A 234 25.86 9.12 3.64
CA LEU A 234 24.79 9.04 2.65
C LEU A 234 25.34 9.33 1.26
N ALA A 235 25.00 8.49 0.29
CA ALA A 235 25.26 8.77 -1.12
C ALA A 235 24.12 9.63 -1.65
N VAL A 236 24.42 10.89 -1.98
CA VAL A 236 23.44 11.87 -2.48
C VAL A 236 23.74 12.18 -3.94
N GLY A 237 22.82 11.81 -4.83
CA GLY A 237 22.89 12.18 -6.25
C GLY A 237 22.43 13.62 -6.47
N LEU A 238 23.36 14.50 -6.87
CA LEU A 238 23.09 15.91 -7.19
C LEU A 238 23.25 16.17 -8.70
N PRO A 239 22.54 17.15 -9.28
CA PRO A 239 22.81 17.59 -10.66
C PRO A 239 24.25 18.09 -10.81
N ALA A 240 24.97 17.63 -11.83
CA ALA A 240 26.37 18.01 -12.08
C ALA A 240 26.53 19.53 -12.22
N ALA A 241 25.56 20.21 -12.85
CA ALA A 241 25.56 21.66 -12.98
C ALA A 241 25.52 22.41 -11.64
N LEU A 242 24.90 21.82 -10.60
CA LEU A 242 24.82 22.41 -9.26
C LEU A 242 26.19 22.27 -8.56
N LEU A 243 26.83 21.11 -8.69
CA LEU A 243 28.18 20.85 -8.18
C LEU A 243 29.23 21.70 -8.90
N ASP A 244 29.16 21.81 -10.23
CA ASP A 244 30.04 22.64 -11.04
C ASP A 244 29.86 24.13 -10.70
N GLY A 245 28.63 24.57 -10.42
CA GLY A 245 28.33 25.91 -9.94
C GLY A 245 28.97 26.21 -8.57
N TRP A 246 28.95 25.24 -7.65
CA TRP A 246 29.65 25.36 -6.37
C TRP A 246 31.16 25.38 -6.52
N ALA A 247 31.75 24.50 -7.34
CA ALA A 247 33.17 24.48 -7.62
C ALA A 247 33.68 25.80 -8.23
N ARG A 248 32.87 26.44 -9.09
CA ARG A 248 33.17 27.75 -9.70
C ARG A 248 33.00 28.93 -8.76
N SER A 249 32.22 28.79 -7.68
CA SER A 249 31.96 29.87 -6.72
C SER A 249 33.11 30.09 -5.72
N GLY A 250 34.13 29.23 -5.71
CA GLY A 250 35.32 29.37 -4.85
C GLY A 250 35.05 29.15 -3.35
N GLY A 251 33.85 28.69 -2.98
CA GLY A 251 33.52 28.32 -1.61
C GLY A 251 34.24 27.04 -1.20
N ALA A 252 34.87 27.04 -0.03
CA ALA A 252 35.46 25.83 0.54
C ALA A 252 34.38 24.75 0.72
N VAL A 253 34.68 23.52 0.29
CA VAL A 253 33.80 22.36 0.47
C VAL A 253 33.60 22.14 1.99
N PRO A 254 32.35 22.04 2.49
CA PRO A 254 32.09 21.77 3.90
C PRO A 254 32.79 20.48 4.35
N ALA A 255 33.30 20.46 5.59
CA ALA A 255 33.86 19.24 6.18
C ALA A 255 32.80 18.12 6.18
N GLY A 256 33.10 16.99 5.53
CA GLY A 256 32.19 15.84 5.41
C GLY A 256 31.66 15.57 4.00
N VAL A 257 32.02 16.38 3.00
CA VAL A 257 31.69 16.14 1.59
C VAL A 257 32.94 15.72 0.82
N SER A 258 32.93 14.51 0.26
CA SER A 258 33.99 14.00 -0.63
C SER A 258 33.50 13.97 -2.09
N LEU A 259 34.26 14.60 -2.98
CA LEU A 259 33.96 14.68 -4.42
C LEU A 259 34.68 13.58 -5.24
N ASP A 260 35.57 12.80 -4.62
CA ASP A 260 36.46 11.84 -5.31
C ASP A 260 35.83 10.45 -5.52
N GLY A 261 34.51 10.36 -5.67
CA GLY A 261 33.80 9.10 -5.89
C GLY A 261 33.14 9.06 -7.25
N GLU A 262 33.82 8.52 -8.27
CA GLU A 262 33.14 8.06 -9.48
C GLU A 262 32.22 6.89 -9.11
N TYR A 263 30.92 7.16 -9.01
CA TYR A 263 29.87 6.15 -9.06
C TYR A 263 29.16 6.30 -10.41
N ASP A 264 29.44 5.38 -11.32
CA ASP A 264 28.78 5.30 -12.63
C ASP A 264 27.35 4.76 -12.46
N GLY A 265 26.41 5.69 -12.26
CA GLY A 265 24.98 5.41 -12.19
C GLY A 265 24.35 5.30 -13.58
N GLY A 266 24.90 4.45 -14.44
CA GLY A 266 24.34 4.11 -15.74
C GLY A 266 23.49 2.85 -15.66
N ALA A 267 22.17 3.00 -15.84
CA ALA A 267 21.28 1.86 -16.08
C ALA A 267 21.64 1.20 -17.42
N ALA A 268 22.46 0.16 -17.36
CA ALA A 268 22.59 -0.84 -18.40
C ALA A 268 22.52 -2.22 -17.73
N ALA A 269 21.59 -3.06 -18.21
CA ALA A 269 21.52 -4.46 -17.87
C ALA A 269 22.79 -5.16 -18.37
N GLY A 270 23.83 -5.15 -17.53
CA GLY A 270 25.06 -5.92 -17.67
C GLY A 270 25.22 -6.80 -16.44
N ALA A 271 25.76 -8.01 -16.65
CA ALA A 271 26.01 -8.98 -15.58
C ALA A 271 26.73 -8.31 -14.40
N GLY A 272 26.04 -8.21 -13.26
CA GLY A 272 26.54 -7.57 -12.06
C GLY A 272 27.85 -8.21 -11.59
N ASP A 273 28.69 -7.41 -10.92
CA ASP A 273 29.87 -7.92 -10.23
C ASP A 273 29.43 -9.01 -9.24
N PRO A 274 29.94 -10.26 -9.33
CA PRO A 274 29.60 -11.33 -8.39
C PRO A 274 29.97 -11.01 -6.94
N GLY A 275 30.77 -9.96 -6.68
CA GLY A 275 31.05 -9.43 -5.34
C GLY A 275 30.06 -8.37 -4.83
N GLU A 276 29.09 -7.94 -5.64
CA GLU A 276 28.13 -6.89 -5.25
C GLU A 276 26.80 -7.50 -4.76
N LEU A 277 26.47 -7.27 -3.49
CA LEU A 277 25.16 -7.60 -2.93
C LEU A 277 24.21 -6.41 -3.10
N ARG A 278 23.18 -6.58 -3.94
CA ARG A 278 22.12 -5.58 -4.14
C ARG A 278 20.87 -5.97 -3.36
N ALA A 279 20.22 -4.99 -2.75
CA ALA A 279 18.91 -5.20 -2.14
C ALA A 279 17.90 -5.56 -3.24
N ASP A 280 17.13 -6.61 -3.00
CA ASP A 280 16.05 -7.09 -3.88
C ASP A 280 14.75 -6.29 -3.69
N MET A 281 14.65 -5.54 -2.60
CA MET A 281 13.50 -4.70 -2.27
C MET A 281 13.90 -3.36 -1.64
N ALA A 282 12.99 -2.39 -1.70
CA ALA A 282 13.13 -1.13 -0.98
C ALA A 282 12.92 -1.36 0.53
N GLY A 283 13.89 -0.96 1.35
CA GLY A 283 13.85 -1.11 2.79
C GLY A 283 14.90 -0.24 3.50
N THR A 284 14.81 -0.17 4.83
CA THR A 284 15.79 0.51 5.67
C THR A 284 16.76 -0.51 6.24
N VAL A 285 18.07 -0.25 6.18
CA VAL A 285 19.06 -1.12 6.84
C VAL A 285 18.89 -1.02 8.35
N VAL A 286 18.50 -2.13 8.98
CA VAL A 286 18.35 -2.24 10.43
C VAL A 286 19.70 -2.51 11.08
N LYS A 287 20.46 -3.45 10.50
CA LYS A 287 21.70 -3.93 11.09
C LYS A 287 22.60 -4.60 10.06
N TRP A 288 23.90 -4.29 10.14
CA TRP A 288 24.95 -5.07 9.49
C TRP A 288 25.36 -6.23 10.39
N LEU A 289 25.42 -7.45 9.83
CA LEU A 289 25.78 -8.66 10.56
C LEU A 289 27.26 -9.01 10.41
N VAL A 290 27.96 -8.33 9.51
CA VAL A 290 29.38 -8.50 9.26
C VAL A 290 30.10 -7.15 9.31
N GLU A 291 31.36 -7.19 9.73
CA GLU A 291 32.23 -6.01 9.78
C GLU A 291 32.94 -5.81 8.42
N PRO A 292 33.28 -4.56 8.03
CA PRO A 292 34.04 -4.30 6.82
C PRO A 292 35.36 -5.10 6.76
N GLY A 293 35.57 -5.82 5.65
CA GLY A 293 36.75 -6.67 5.42
C GLY A 293 36.63 -8.10 5.97
N ALA A 294 35.47 -8.50 6.52
CA ALA A 294 35.19 -9.89 6.86
C ALA A 294 35.04 -10.75 5.59
N GLU A 295 35.60 -11.95 5.61
CA GLU A 295 35.32 -12.97 4.59
C GLU A 295 33.93 -13.59 4.83
N VAL A 296 33.10 -13.64 3.79
CA VAL A 296 31.75 -14.21 3.82
C VAL A 296 31.62 -15.30 2.77
N SER A 297 30.83 -16.33 3.06
CA SER A 297 30.53 -17.44 2.15
C SER A 297 29.10 -17.35 1.60
N ALA A 298 28.84 -18.05 0.50
CA ALA A 298 27.49 -18.15 -0.04
C ALA A 298 26.54 -18.76 1.00
N GLY A 299 25.46 -18.03 1.33
CA GLY A 299 24.48 -18.41 2.34
C GLY A 299 24.63 -17.71 3.69
N ASP A 300 25.70 -16.95 3.90
CA ASP A 300 25.86 -16.16 5.13
C ASP A 300 24.96 -14.93 5.12
N ALA A 301 24.37 -14.62 6.28
CA ALA A 301 23.56 -13.42 6.46
C ALA A 301 24.50 -12.20 6.67
N VAL A 302 24.36 -11.19 5.81
CA VAL A 302 25.28 -10.04 5.75
C VAL A 302 24.62 -8.77 6.31
N VAL A 303 23.32 -8.59 6.08
CA VAL A 303 22.55 -7.40 6.45
C VAL A 303 21.10 -7.77 6.76
N VAL A 304 20.48 -7.04 7.69
CA VAL A 304 19.05 -7.11 7.97
C VAL A 304 18.40 -5.82 7.45
N LEU A 305 17.40 -5.97 6.60
CA LEU A 305 16.59 -4.87 6.07
C LEU A 305 15.20 -4.91 6.71
N GLU A 306 14.64 -3.76 7.01
CA GLU A 306 13.24 -3.59 7.39
C GLU A 306 12.51 -2.90 6.24
N ALA A 307 11.63 -3.65 5.58
CA ALA A 307 10.64 -3.09 4.68
C ALA A 307 9.31 -2.96 5.43
N MET A 308 8.52 -1.93 5.11
CA MET A 308 7.28 -1.65 5.82
C MET A 308 6.35 -2.87 5.83
N LYS A 309 6.01 -3.37 7.02
CA LYS A 309 4.91 -4.30 7.36
C LYS A 309 4.64 -5.47 6.39
N MET A 310 5.66 -5.93 5.68
CA MET A 310 5.70 -7.24 5.07
C MET A 310 7.02 -7.86 5.54
N GLU A 311 6.93 -8.72 6.55
CA GLU A 311 8.07 -9.45 7.09
C GLU A 311 8.64 -10.38 6.01
N THR A 312 9.96 -10.38 5.83
CA THR A 312 10.73 -11.46 5.17
C THR A 312 11.86 -11.89 6.10
#